data_AF-A0A975SWV3-F1
#
_entry.id   AF-A0A975SWV3-F1
#
_cell.length_a   1.000
_cell.length_b   1.000
_cell.length_c   1.000
_cell.angle_alpha   90.00
_cell.angle_beta   90.00
_cell.angle_gamma   90.00
#
_symmetry.space_group_name_H-M   'P 1'
#
loop_
_entity.id
_entity.type
_entity.pdbx_description
1 polymer ?
#
loop_
_entity_poly.entity_id
_entity_poly.type
_entity_poly.pdbx_seq_one_letter_code
_entity_poly.pdbx_strand_id
1 'polypeptide(L)'
;MSSPTDPAGGVVDGSPRPLPQPWLDRGEHLVPEEGACLMEAVSAAAHLPWSDAPACTHPVLALLARLVNDASTDPGRQRLTTWVPVLARADVEPRHQLLAAARVAAACTEEALSWGPSLLLSHLHGVATLVLRHELAAEDAGPAGVSVGGRRHRRKVRLFVAGPAARAVEASVLASRRLPAARRDDALAGLLRLGVEQVAYGHPVAAD
;
A
#
# COMPACT_ATOMS: atom_id res chain seq x y z
N MET A 1 26.24 52.24 33.11
CA MET A 1 25.04 52.13 33.95
C MET A 1 23.86 51.96 33.02
N SER A 2 23.12 50.87 33.22
CA SER A 2 21.73 50.63 32.80
C SER A 2 21.39 50.56 31.29
N SER A 3 21.29 49.33 30.77
CA SER A 3 20.02 48.89 30.15
C SER A 3 19.00 48.61 31.28
N PRO A 4 17.66 48.51 31.09
CA PRO A 4 17.10 47.40 30.30
C PRO A 4 15.69 47.59 29.65
N THR A 5 15.35 46.61 28.77
CA THR A 5 14.02 45.97 28.52
C THR A 5 12.85 46.81 27.97
N ASP A 6 12.03 46.37 27.00
CA ASP A 6 11.61 45.01 26.64
C ASP A 6 10.85 45.00 25.26
N PRO A 7 10.21 43.90 24.79
CA PRO A 7 10.57 43.27 23.52
C PRO A 7 9.46 43.37 22.46
N ALA A 8 9.83 43.55 21.19
CA ALA A 8 8.91 43.30 20.10
C ALA A 8 8.81 41.78 19.89
N GLY A 9 7.77 41.19 20.48
CA GLY A 9 7.41 39.79 20.34
C GLY A 9 7.38 39.37 18.87
N GLY A 10 8.23 38.40 18.54
CA GLY A 10 8.10 37.64 17.30
C GLY A 10 6.75 36.95 17.32
N VAL A 11 5.84 37.43 16.48
CA VAL A 11 4.60 36.73 16.17
C VAL A 11 5.01 35.40 15.56
N VAL A 12 4.85 34.32 16.32
CA VAL A 12 4.86 32.97 15.76
C VAL A 12 3.63 32.89 14.87
N ASP A 13 3.85 33.03 13.57
CA ASP A 13 2.83 32.80 12.58
C ASP A 13 2.42 31.32 12.65
N GLY A 14 1.27 31.07 13.29
CA GLY A 14 0.65 29.75 13.42
C GLY A 14 -0.15 29.36 12.17
N SER A 15 0.08 30.00 11.03
CA SER A 15 -0.50 29.55 9.77
C SER A 15 0.17 28.24 9.33
N PRO A 16 -0.61 27.25 8.86
CA PRO A 16 -0.05 26.03 8.31
C PRO A 16 0.87 26.41 7.15
N ARG A 17 2.17 26.18 7.31
CA ARG A 17 3.12 26.33 6.21
C ARG A 17 2.65 25.39 5.10
N PRO A 18 2.44 25.89 3.86
CA PRO A 18 2.10 25.01 2.75
C PRO A 18 3.19 23.94 2.66
N LEU A 19 2.79 22.66 2.73
CA LEU A 19 3.72 21.56 2.55
C LEU A 19 4.49 21.81 1.24
N PRO A 20 5.83 21.91 1.26
CA PRO A 20 6.57 21.82 0.02
C PRO A 20 6.14 20.48 -0.61
N GLN A 21 5.65 20.53 -1.86
CA GLN A 21 5.06 19.40 -2.60
C GLN A 21 5.60 18.05 -2.14
N PRO A 22 4.76 17.04 -1.84
CA PRO A 22 5.09 15.99 -0.89
C PRO A 22 6.38 15.30 -1.30
N TRP A 23 7.49 15.70 -0.67
CA TRP A 23 8.72 14.97 -0.76
C TRP A 23 8.51 13.73 0.07
N LEU A 24 8.41 12.61 -0.63
CA LEU A 24 8.24 11.35 0.04
C LEU A 24 9.53 11.01 0.78
N ASP A 25 9.42 10.68 2.05
CA ASP A 25 10.53 10.21 2.88
C ASP A 25 10.28 8.76 3.37
N ARG A 26 11.30 8.16 3.97
CA ARG A 26 11.25 6.80 4.51
C ARG A 26 10.69 6.79 5.92
N GLY A 27 10.00 5.71 6.26
CA GLY A 27 9.50 5.47 7.61
C GLY A 27 8.22 6.23 7.92
N GLU A 28 7.82 6.15 9.19
CA GLU A 28 6.59 6.73 9.73
C GLU A 28 6.89 8.12 10.32
N HIS A 29 6.01 9.07 10.06
CA HIS A 29 6.10 10.44 10.53
C HIS A 29 4.89 10.76 11.41
N LEU A 30 5.13 11.39 12.56
CA LEU A 30 4.05 11.70 13.49
C LEU A 30 3.20 12.86 13.01
N VAL A 31 3.81 13.78 12.24
CA VAL A 31 3.18 14.98 11.72
C VAL A 31 3.65 15.31 10.29
N PRO A 32 2.84 16.02 9.47
CA PRO A 32 3.19 16.35 8.09
C PRO A 32 4.46 17.19 7.91
N GLU A 33 4.85 17.95 8.94
CA GLU A 33 6.03 18.82 8.91
C GLU A 33 7.35 18.04 8.95
N GLU A 34 7.33 16.78 9.40
CA GLU A 34 8.51 15.90 9.47
C GLU A 34 8.84 15.23 8.13
N GLY A 35 7.91 15.26 7.17
CA GLY A 35 7.96 14.48 5.95
C GLY A 35 6.69 13.67 5.76
N ALA A 36 6.65 12.83 4.72
CA ALA A 36 5.54 11.92 4.48
C ALA A 36 6.03 10.66 3.77
N CYS A 37 5.64 9.48 4.23
CA CYS A 37 5.65 8.30 3.37
C CYS A 37 4.52 8.40 2.34
N LEU A 38 4.54 7.54 1.33
CA LEU A 38 3.49 7.50 0.31
C LEU A 38 2.08 7.38 0.90
N MET A 39 1.88 6.56 1.95
CA MET A 39 0.55 6.32 2.50
C MET A 39 0.05 7.47 3.39
N GLU A 40 0.94 8.19 4.06
CA GLU A 40 0.61 9.41 4.78
C GLU A 40 0.14 10.50 3.80
N ALA A 41 0.87 10.67 2.68
CA ALA A 41 0.45 11.55 1.60
C ALA A 41 -0.93 11.16 1.02
N VAL A 42 -1.21 9.86 0.91
CA VAL A 42 -2.54 9.34 0.52
C VAL A 42 -3.60 9.71 1.56
N SER A 43 -3.33 9.54 2.86
CA SER A 43 -4.27 9.88 3.92
C SER A 43 -4.64 11.38 3.88
N ALA A 44 -3.64 12.25 3.69
CA ALA A 44 -3.84 13.69 3.56
C ALA A 44 -4.64 14.05 2.30
N ALA A 45 -4.31 13.44 1.15
CA ALA A 45 -5.03 13.65 -0.10
C ALA A 45 -6.49 13.16 -0.06
N ALA A 46 -6.78 12.14 0.73
CA ALA A 46 -8.12 11.61 0.98
C ALA A 46 -8.88 12.36 2.08
N HIS A 47 -8.30 13.41 2.68
CA HIS A 47 -8.85 14.13 3.85
C HIS A 47 -9.16 13.22 5.04
N LEU A 48 -8.35 12.17 5.23
CA LEU A 48 -8.43 11.25 6.35
C LEU A 48 -7.48 11.69 7.48
N PRO A 49 -7.65 11.15 8.71
CA PRO A 49 -6.64 11.30 9.75
C PRO A 49 -5.26 10.86 9.23
N TRP A 50 -4.22 11.61 9.59
CA TRP A 50 -2.83 11.31 9.22
C TRP A 50 -2.46 9.89 9.66
N SER A 51 -2.12 9.05 8.69
CA SER A 51 -1.80 7.65 8.92
C SER A 51 -1.12 7.03 7.71
N ASP A 52 -0.21 6.09 7.97
CA ASP A 52 0.40 5.25 6.95
C ASP A 52 -0.45 4.00 6.58
N ALA A 53 -1.62 3.84 7.20
CA ALA A 53 -2.60 2.78 6.94
C ALA A 53 -4.03 3.36 6.77
N PRO A 54 -4.23 4.27 5.80
CA PRO A 54 -5.52 4.94 5.63
C PRO A 54 -6.64 3.98 5.19
N ALA A 55 -7.86 4.24 5.66
CA ALA A 55 -9.03 3.41 5.38
C ALA A 55 -9.47 3.44 3.89
N CYS A 56 -9.01 4.42 3.10
CA CYS A 56 -9.31 4.52 1.66
C CYS A 56 -8.46 3.60 0.77
N THR A 57 -7.58 2.78 1.36
CA THR A 57 -6.69 1.88 0.62
C THR A 57 -6.77 0.48 1.22
N HIS A 58 -6.88 -0.55 0.37
CA HIS A 58 -6.90 -1.93 0.81
C HIS A 58 -5.64 -2.27 1.65
N PRO A 59 -5.76 -2.94 2.81
CA PRO A 59 -4.64 -3.07 3.76
C PRO A 59 -3.36 -3.73 3.22
N VAL A 60 -3.47 -4.73 2.33
CA VAL A 60 -2.29 -5.36 1.71
C VAL A 60 -1.60 -4.40 0.74
N LEU A 61 -2.38 -3.56 0.04
CA LEU A 61 -1.84 -2.56 -0.89
C LEU A 61 -1.17 -1.42 -0.12
N ALA A 62 -1.76 -0.97 1.00
CA ALA A 62 -1.13 0.00 1.89
C ALA A 62 0.21 -0.52 2.45
N LEU A 63 0.28 -1.79 2.86
CA LEU A 63 1.54 -2.42 3.25
C LEU A 63 2.56 -2.45 2.11
N LEU A 64 2.15 -2.90 0.91
CA LEU A 64 3.02 -2.92 -0.26
C LEU A 64 3.57 -1.53 -0.59
N ALA A 65 2.72 -0.50 -0.56
CA ALA A 65 3.09 0.89 -0.80
C ALA A 65 4.14 1.41 0.19
N ARG A 66 3.99 1.13 1.49
CA ARG A 66 5.01 1.47 2.51
C ARG A 66 6.34 0.75 2.25
N LEU A 67 6.29 -0.55 1.98
CA LEU A 67 7.50 -1.34 1.72
C LEU A 67 8.23 -0.87 0.45
N VAL A 68 7.49 -0.55 -0.61
CA VAL A 68 8.03 0.03 -1.85
C VAL A 68 8.62 1.41 -1.58
N ASN A 69 7.89 2.27 -0.88
CA ASN A 69 8.37 3.59 -0.45
C ASN A 69 9.72 3.48 0.25
N ASP A 70 9.84 2.62 1.25
CA ASP A 70 11.05 2.51 2.07
C ASP A 70 12.21 1.86 1.30
N ALA A 71 11.92 0.90 0.44
CA ALA A 71 12.94 0.19 -0.36
C ALA A 71 13.49 1.02 -1.52
N SER A 72 12.75 2.01 -2.01
CA SER A 72 13.19 2.87 -3.12
C SER A 72 14.36 3.79 -2.74
N THR A 73 15.15 4.19 -3.74
CA THR A 73 16.08 5.33 -3.63
C THR A 73 15.31 6.65 -3.49
N ASP A 74 15.96 7.75 -3.08
CA ASP A 74 15.26 9.03 -2.97
C ASP A 74 14.61 9.47 -4.29
N PRO A 75 15.31 9.44 -5.45
CA PRO A 75 14.67 9.73 -6.74
C PRO A 75 13.58 8.73 -7.12
N GLY A 76 13.76 7.44 -6.78
CA GLY A 76 12.74 6.41 -6.94
C GLY A 76 11.46 6.72 -6.19
N ARG A 77 11.60 7.10 -4.93
CA ARG A 77 10.51 7.41 -4.01
C ARG A 77 9.68 8.58 -4.53
N GLN A 78 10.32 9.66 -5.01
CA GLN A 78 9.58 10.81 -5.53
C GLN A 78 8.68 10.47 -6.72
N ARG A 79 9.04 9.47 -7.55
CA ARG A 79 8.16 9.01 -8.65
C ARG A 79 6.84 8.41 -8.15
N LEU A 80 6.82 7.89 -6.93
CA LEU A 80 5.64 7.24 -6.36
C LEU A 80 4.50 8.21 -6.07
N THR A 81 4.78 9.51 -5.95
CA THR A 81 3.76 10.58 -5.76
C THR A 81 2.63 10.53 -6.80
N THR A 82 2.94 10.10 -8.03
CA THR A 82 1.95 9.90 -9.11
C THR A 82 0.84 8.90 -8.73
N TRP A 83 1.10 7.97 -7.81
CA TRP A 83 0.12 6.97 -7.37
C TRP A 83 -0.84 7.49 -6.30
N VAL A 84 -0.58 8.64 -5.68
CA VAL A 84 -1.39 9.18 -4.57
C VAL A 84 -2.89 9.23 -4.91
N PRO A 85 -3.33 9.81 -6.05
CA PRO A 85 -4.75 9.88 -6.37
C PRO A 85 -5.42 8.51 -6.57
N VAL A 86 -4.67 7.54 -7.09
CA VAL A 86 -5.18 6.19 -7.36
C VAL A 86 -5.29 5.40 -6.06
N LEU A 87 -4.27 5.45 -5.21
CA LEU A 87 -4.25 4.78 -3.91
C LEU A 87 -5.32 5.34 -2.96
N ALA A 88 -5.64 6.64 -3.04
CA ALA A 88 -6.71 7.28 -2.29
C ALA A 88 -8.13 6.75 -2.64
N ARG A 89 -8.26 5.91 -3.67
CA ARG A 89 -9.52 5.31 -4.11
C ARG A 89 -9.44 3.79 -4.21
N ALA A 90 -8.42 3.18 -3.61
CA ALA A 90 -8.09 1.76 -3.79
C ALA A 90 -8.56 0.88 -2.62
N ASP A 91 -9.68 1.23 -1.98
CA ASP A 91 -10.40 0.30 -1.10
C ASP A 91 -11.34 -0.59 -1.93
N VAL A 92 -11.71 -1.74 -1.37
CA VAL A 92 -12.60 -2.70 -2.02
C VAL A 92 -13.78 -3.03 -1.13
N GLU A 93 -14.90 -3.35 -1.74
CA GLU A 93 -16.08 -3.77 -0.98
C GLU A 93 -15.75 -4.94 -0.03
N PRO A 94 -16.35 -5.00 1.18
CA PRO A 94 -16.02 -6.00 2.19
C PRO A 94 -16.06 -7.46 1.71
N ARG A 95 -16.87 -7.73 0.67
CA ARG A 95 -17.00 -9.05 0.06
C ARG A 95 -15.81 -9.47 -0.79
N HIS A 96 -15.09 -8.51 -1.37
CA HIS A 96 -13.94 -8.75 -2.26
C HIS A 96 -12.59 -8.57 -1.55
N GLN A 97 -12.56 -8.19 -0.27
CA GLN A 97 -11.33 -7.97 0.50
C GLN A 97 -10.37 -9.18 0.45
N LEU A 98 -10.88 -10.40 0.64
CA LEU A 98 -10.03 -11.59 0.58
C LEU A 98 -9.51 -11.89 -0.84
N LEU A 99 -10.37 -11.72 -1.85
CA LEU A 99 -10.00 -11.90 -3.24
C LEU A 99 -8.91 -10.90 -3.66
N ALA A 100 -9.10 -9.62 -3.35
CA ALA A 100 -8.13 -8.56 -3.63
C ALA A 100 -6.78 -8.86 -2.97
N ALA A 101 -6.77 -9.23 -1.68
CA ALA A 101 -5.56 -9.63 -0.97
C ALA A 101 -4.84 -10.80 -1.68
N ALA A 102 -5.58 -11.82 -2.13
CA ALA A 102 -5.02 -12.99 -2.79
C ALA A 102 -4.45 -12.66 -4.17
N ARG A 103 -5.14 -11.81 -4.95
CA ARG A 103 -4.66 -11.32 -6.25
C ARG A 103 -3.36 -10.54 -6.13
N VAL A 104 -3.30 -9.56 -5.21
CA VAL A 104 -2.08 -8.77 -4.97
C VAL A 104 -0.92 -9.67 -4.56
N ALA A 105 -1.15 -10.60 -3.61
CA ALA A 105 -0.12 -11.53 -3.16
C ALA A 105 0.38 -12.47 -4.28
N ALA A 106 -0.53 -13.01 -5.10
CA ALA A 106 -0.18 -13.88 -6.21
C ALA A 106 0.64 -13.14 -7.28
N ALA A 107 0.18 -11.95 -7.70
CA ALA A 107 0.87 -11.14 -8.71
C ALA A 107 2.26 -10.68 -8.23
N CYS A 108 2.38 -10.21 -6.99
CA CYS A 108 3.66 -9.77 -6.45
C CYS A 108 4.66 -10.93 -6.34
N THR A 109 4.20 -12.13 -5.96
CA THR A 109 5.09 -13.29 -5.82
C THR A 109 5.48 -13.87 -7.16
N GLU A 110 4.59 -13.86 -8.15
CA GLU A 110 4.88 -14.25 -9.54
C GLU A 110 5.95 -13.33 -10.15
N GLU A 111 5.77 -12.02 -10.06
CA GLU A 111 6.76 -11.04 -10.53
C GLU A 111 8.11 -11.25 -9.84
N ALA A 112 8.13 -11.39 -8.51
CA ALA A 112 9.36 -11.59 -7.76
C ALA A 112 10.08 -12.91 -8.08
N LEU A 113 9.33 -13.97 -8.43
CA LEU A 113 9.91 -15.26 -8.88
C LEU A 113 10.60 -15.12 -10.25
N SER A 114 10.15 -14.18 -11.10
CA SER A 114 10.83 -13.89 -12.37
C SER A 114 12.25 -13.33 -12.17
N TRP A 115 12.55 -12.76 -11.00
CA TRP A 115 13.87 -12.20 -10.66
C TRP A 115 14.82 -13.26 -10.09
N GLY A 116 14.33 -14.46 -9.78
CA GLY A 116 15.13 -15.59 -9.33
C GLY A 116 14.39 -16.59 -8.43
N PRO A 117 14.88 -17.83 -8.34
CA PRO A 117 14.22 -18.88 -7.58
C PRO A 117 14.22 -18.62 -6.08
N SER A 118 13.12 -18.96 -5.41
CA SER A 118 13.00 -18.90 -3.95
C SER A 118 11.89 -19.82 -3.46
N LEU A 119 12.25 -20.80 -2.62
CA LEU A 119 11.28 -21.73 -2.03
C LEU A 119 10.20 -20.99 -1.21
N LEU A 120 10.59 -19.93 -0.50
CA LEU A 120 9.65 -19.10 0.25
C LEU A 120 8.64 -18.41 -0.69
N LEU A 121 9.12 -17.75 -1.75
CA LEU A 121 8.22 -17.11 -2.72
C LEU A 121 7.33 -18.14 -3.43
N SER A 122 7.87 -19.31 -3.81
CA SER A 122 7.08 -20.38 -4.43
C SER A 122 5.99 -20.90 -3.48
N HIS A 123 6.31 -21.06 -2.19
CA HIS A 123 5.32 -21.45 -1.18
C HIS A 123 4.23 -20.38 -1.01
N LEU A 124 4.64 -19.12 -0.82
CA LEU A 124 3.70 -17.99 -0.65
C LEU A 124 2.82 -17.79 -1.90
N HIS A 125 3.39 -17.91 -3.09
CA HIS A 125 2.65 -17.90 -4.35
C HIS A 125 1.62 -19.03 -4.40
N GLY A 126 2.01 -20.26 -4.04
CA GLY A 126 1.09 -21.40 -3.98
C GLY A 126 -0.08 -21.18 -3.01
N VAL A 127 0.20 -20.62 -1.82
CA VAL A 127 -0.83 -20.27 -0.83
C VAL A 127 -1.75 -19.17 -1.36
N ALA A 128 -1.21 -18.11 -1.95
CA ALA A 128 -1.99 -17.02 -2.52
C ALA A 128 -2.89 -17.49 -3.67
N THR A 129 -2.34 -18.28 -4.59
CA THR A 129 -3.06 -18.86 -5.73
C THR A 129 -4.15 -19.84 -5.29
N LEU A 130 -3.93 -20.62 -4.23
CA LEU A 130 -4.96 -21.50 -3.68
C LEU A 130 -6.15 -20.70 -3.13
N VAL A 131 -5.89 -19.64 -2.36
CA VAL A 131 -6.95 -18.76 -1.85
C VAL A 131 -7.65 -18.04 -3.00
N LEU A 132 -6.90 -17.52 -3.97
CA LEU A 132 -7.43 -16.87 -5.16
C LEU A 132 -8.43 -17.77 -5.91
N ARG A 133 -8.04 -19.01 -6.21
CA ARG A 133 -8.91 -19.98 -6.90
C ARG A 133 -10.17 -20.29 -6.09
N HIS A 134 -10.05 -20.42 -4.77
CA HIS A 134 -11.20 -20.66 -3.91
C HIS A 134 -12.18 -19.49 -3.93
N GLU A 135 -11.70 -18.25 -3.85
CA GLU A 135 -12.58 -17.07 -3.87
C GLU A 135 -13.20 -16.84 -5.25
N LEU A 136 -12.46 -17.05 -6.35
CA LEU A 136 -13.03 -16.99 -7.71
C LEU A 136 -14.15 -18.01 -7.92
N ALA A 137 -13.92 -19.27 -7.51
CA ALA A 137 -14.95 -20.31 -7.59
C ALA A 137 -16.19 -19.99 -6.73
N ALA A 138 -16.00 -19.28 -5.61
CA ALA A 138 -17.09 -18.83 -4.75
C ALA A 138 -17.88 -17.67 -5.37
N GLU A 139 -17.24 -16.77 -6.13
CA GLU A 139 -17.92 -15.73 -6.92
C GLU A 139 -18.75 -16.35 -8.05
N ASP A 140 -18.19 -17.31 -8.79
CA ASP A 140 -18.88 -18.01 -9.88
C ASP A 140 -20.12 -18.79 -9.40
N ALA A 141 -20.08 -19.34 -8.18
CA ALA A 141 -21.20 -20.05 -7.57
C ALA A 141 -22.37 -19.14 -7.15
N GLY A 142 -22.19 -17.81 -7.16
CA GLY A 142 -23.22 -16.83 -6.86
C GLY A 142 -23.58 -16.69 -5.37
N PRO A 143 -24.53 -15.80 -5.03
CA PRO A 143 -24.79 -15.35 -3.66
C PRO A 143 -25.41 -16.40 -2.73
N ALA A 144 -25.79 -17.58 -3.25
CA ALA A 144 -26.51 -18.61 -2.47
C ALA A 144 -25.61 -19.42 -1.51
N GLY A 145 -24.28 -19.33 -1.61
CA GLY A 145 -23.35 -20.19 -0.86
C GLY A 145 -22.44 -19.51 0.17
N VAL A 146 -22.37 -18.18 0.21
CA VAL A 146 -21.34 -17.47 1.00
C VAL A 146 -21.98 -16.50 1.98
N SER A 147 -21.77 -16.73 3.27
CA SER A 147 -22.09 -15.75 4.33
C SER A 147 -21.06 -14.61 4.29
N VAL A 148 -21.16 -13.81 3.23
CA VAL A 148 -20.36 -12.61 2.97
C VAL A 148 -20.54 -11.64 4.14
N GLY A 149 -19.43 -11.13 4.68
CA GLY A 149 -19.46 -10.15 5.77
C GLY A 149 -19.72 -10.72 7.18
N GLY A 150 -19.96 -12.02 7.33
CA GLY A 150 -20.11 -12.69 8.63
C GLY A 150 -18.80 -12.72 9.45
N ARG A 151 -18.91 -12.97 10.77
CA ARG A 151 -17.75 -13.00 11.70
C ARG A 151 -16.61 -13.93 11.24
N ARG A 152 -16.95 -15.09 10.67
CA ARG A 152 -15.97 -16.06 10.15
C ARG A 152 -15.21 -15.52 8.94
N HIS A 153 -15.91 -14.91 7.97
CA HIS A 153 -15.29 -14.29 6.80
C HIS A 153 -14.35 -13.15 7.20
N ARG A 154 -14.80 -12.23 8.07
CA ARG A 154 -13.95 -11.14 8.59
C ARG A 154 -12.68 -11.64 9.28
N ARG A 155 -12.78 -12.74 10.04
CA ARG A 155 -11.60 -13.39 10.65
C ARG A 155 -10.68 -13.99 9.59
N LYS A 156 -11.21 -14.66 8.57
CA LYS A 156 -10.43 -15.21 7.45
C LYS A 156 -9.66 -14.11 6.72
N VAL A 157 -10.33 -13.01 6.37
CA VAL A 157 -9.71 -11.81 5.77
C VAL A 157 -8.56 -11.31 6.64
N ARG A 158 -8.81 -11.03 7.92
CA ARG A 158 -7.78 -10.52 8.85
C ARG A 158 -6.57 -11.44 8.96
N LEU A 159 -6.79 -12.75 9.11
CA LEU A 159 -5.70 -13.73 9.22
C LEU A 159 -4.87 -13.83 7.94
N PHE A 160 -5.52 -13.77 6.77
CA PHE A 160 -4.82 -13.84 5.50
C PHE A 160 -4.03 -12.56 5.21
N VAL A 161 -4.66 -11.40 5.40
CA VAL A 161 -4.07 -10.07 5.23
C VAL A 161 -2.87 -9.88 6.15
N ALA A 162 -3.00 -10.15 7.45
CA ALA A 162 -1.92 -10.01 8.42
C ALA A 162 -0.90 -11.16 8.41
N GLY A 163 -1.14 -12.19 7.61
CA GLY A 163 -0.31 -13.40 7.54
C GLY A 163 0.24 -13.63 6.14
N PRO A 164 -0.20 -14.68 5.41
CA PRO A 164 0.36 -15.04 4.11
C PRO A 164 0.43 -13.89 3.08
N ALA A 165 -0.58 -13.02 2.99
CA ALA A 165 -0.55 -11.92 2.03
C ALA A 165 0.49 -10.86 2.38
N ALA A 166 0.61 -10.48 3.66
CA ALA A 166 1.67 -9.59 4.13
C ALA A 166 3.06 -10.19 3.86
N ARG A 167 3.26 -11.46 4.22
CA ARG A 167 4.53 -12.17 3.98
C ARG A 167 4.87 -12.26 2.49
N ALA A 168 3.87 -12.44 1.62
CA ALA A 168 4.04 -12.45 0.17
C ALA A 168 4.59 -11.11 -0.33
N VAL A 169 3.95 -9.98 0.03
CA VAL A 169 4.42 -8.66 -0.43
C VAL A 169 5.77 -8.27 0.19
N GLU A 170 6.02 -8.59 1.47
CA GLU A 170 7.32 -8.40 2.12
C GLU A 170 8.43 -9.16 1.39
N ALA A 171 8.22 -10.44 1.12
CA ALA A 171 9.19 -11.29 0.43
C ALA A 171 9.43 -10.81 -1.01
N SER A 172 8.40 -10.38 -1.71
CA SER A 172 8.49 -9.83 -3.07
C SER A 172 9.31 -8.54 -3.11
N VAL A 173 9.06 -7.60 -2.20
CA VAL A 173 9.85 -6.37 -2.13
C VAL A 173 11.31 -6.67 -1.79
N LEU A 174 11.57 -7.58 -0.84
CA LEU A 174 12.94 -8.00 -0.51
C LEU A 174 13.66 -8.67 -1.69
N ALA A 175 12.93 -9.41 -2.54
CA ALA A 175 13.49 -10.05 -3.72
C ALA A 175 14.11 -9.06 -4.72
N SER A 176 13.63 -7.81 -4.76
CA SER A 176 14.18 -6.76 -5.62
C SER A 176 15.67 -6.52 -5.38
N ARG A 177 16.18 -6.83 -4.18
CA ARG A 177 17.61 -6.70 -3.83
C ARG A 177 18.51 -7.61 -4.65
N ARG A 178 17.97 -8.68 -5.26
CA ARG A 178 18.69 -9.56 -6.20
C ARG A 178 18.97 -8.88 -7.54
N LEU A 179 18.21 -7.84 -7.89
CA LEU A 179 18.37 -7.11 -9.12
C LEU A 179 19.55 -6.11 -9.02
N PRO A 180 20.19 -5.79 -10.17
CA PRO A 180 21.13 -4.67 -10.25
C PRO A 180 20.50 -3.38 -9.74
N ALA A 181 21.27 -2.53 -9.05
CA ALA A 181 20.78 -1.30 -8.44
C ALA A 181 19.99 -0.41 -9.42
N ALA A 182 20.45 -0.31 -10.66
CA ALA A 182 19.81 0.46 -11.73
C ALA A 182 18.38 0.01 -12.10
N ARG A 183 17.99 -1.23 -11.75
CA ARG A 183 16.66 -1.78 -12.05
C ARG A 183 15.73 -1.86 -10.83
N ARG A 184 16.24 -1.58 -9.63
CA ARG A 184 15.49 -1.83 -8.38
C ARG A 184 14.26 -0.94 -8.26
N ASP A 185 14.41 0.36 -8.48
CA ASP A 185 13.28 1.28 -8.34
C ASP A 185 12.18 0.98 -9.36
N ASP A 186 12.55 0.61 -10.58
CA ASP A 186 11.56 0.26 -11.61
C ASP A 186 10.84 -1.05 -11.29
N ALA A 187 11.56 -2.02 -10.72
CA ALA A 187 10.97 -3.27 -10.23
C ALA A 187 10.02 -3.03 -9.04
N LEU A 188 10.40 -2.15 -8.10
CA LEU A 188 9.57 -1.77 -6.96
C LEU A 188 8.31 -1.01 -7.40
N ALA A 189 8.45 -0.04 -8.30
CA ALA A 189 7.33 0.66 -8.91
C ALA A 189 6.43 -0.31 -9.71
N GLY A 190 7.03 -1.30 -10.38
CA GLY A 190 6.32 -2.39 -11.06
C GLY A 190 5.46 -3.23 -10.12
N LEU A 191 5.98 -3.61 -8.95
CA LEU A 191 5.20 -4.32 -7.92
C LEU A 191 4.01 -3.48 -7.44
N LEU A 192 4.22 -2.19 -7.16
CA LEU A 192 3.13 -1.31 -6.72
C LEU A 192 2.04 -1.19 -7.80
N ARG A 193 2.44 -0.99 -9.07
CA ARG A 193 1.52 -0.96 -10.21
C ARG A 193 0.70 -2.25 -10.30
N LEU A 194 1.35 -3.42 -10.23
CA LEU A 194 0.66 -4.71 -10.23
C LEU A 194 -0.34 -4.80 -9.08
N GLY A 195 0.04 -4.37 -7.86
CA GLY A 195 -0.86 -4.35 -6.71
C GLY A 195 -2.09 -3.47 -6.94
N VAL A 196 -1.91 -2.28 -7.49
CA VAL A 196 -3.01 -1.36 -7.85
C VAL A 196 -3.93 -1.98 -8.89
N GLU A 197 -3.37 -2.56 -9.97
CA GLU A 197 -4.14 -3.23 -11.02
C GLU A 197 -5.01 -4.36 -10.46
N GLN A 198 -4.45 -5.17 -9.56
CA GLN A 198 -5.18 -6.30 -8.94
C GLN A 198 -6.33 -5.86 -8.02
N VAL A 199 -6.23 -4.69 -7.40
CA VAL A 199 -7.29 -4.10 -6.58
C VAL A 199 -8.37 -3.45 -7.46
N ALA A 200 -7.99 -2.82 -8.58
CA ALA A 200 -8.92 -2.21 -9.52
C ALA A 200 -9.73 -3.24 -10.34
N TYR A 201 -9.18 -4.44 -10.56
CA TYR A 201 -9.81 -5.51 -11.33
C TYR A 201 -10.99 -6.14 -10.55
N GLY A 202 -12.18 -5.55 -10.69
CA GLY A 202 -13.40 -6.03 -10.02
C GLY A 202 -14.58 -5.05 -10.05
N HIS A 203 -14.34 -3.81 -10.48
CA HIS A 203 -15.40 -2.85 -10.76
C HIS A 203 -15.34 -2.48 -12.24
N PRO A 204 -16.28 -2.94 -13.10
CA PRO A 204 -16.56 -2.17 -14.30
C PRO A 204 -16.94 -0.77 -13.79
N VAL A 205 -16.12 0.22 -14.14
CA VAL A 205 -16.56 1.61 -14.07
C VAL A 205 -17.83 1.63 -14.91
N ALA A 206 -18.99 1.82 -14.28
CA ALA A 206 -20.20 2.10 -15.03
C ALA A 206 -19.86 3.30 -15.92
N ALA A 207 -19.87 3.08 -17.23
CA ALA A 207 -19.79 4.17 -18.17
C ALA A 207 -21.06 4.99 -17.97
N ASP A 208 -20.88 6.20 -17.46
CA ASP A 208 -21.92 7.24 -17.45
C ASP A 208 -22.42 7.51 -18.88
#